data_AF-A0A1V4CGG1-F1
#
_entry.id   AF-A0A1V4CGG1-F1
#
_cell.length_a   1.000
_cell.length_b   1.000
_cell.length_c   1.000
_cell.angle_alpha   90.00
_cell.angle_beta   90.00
_cell.angle_gamma   90.00
#
_symmetry.space_group_name_H-M   'P 1'
#
loop_
_entity.id
_entity.type
_entity.pdbx_description
1 polymer ?
#
loop_
_entity_poly.entity_id
_entity_poly.type
_entity_poly.pdbx_seq_one_letter_code
_entity_poly.pdbx_strand_id
1 'polypeptide(L)'
;MAKQNVTRQYFEVCGGFVDESGEWVTRRREITHLQHLRARDRMRTACQAPLSSNKLCVLYVVNRREKQSPWFYTPERAQQALALMQAKYGERNCILFRD
;
A
#
# COMPACT_ATOMS: atom_id res chain seq x y z
N MET A 1 -32.97 -40.02 -2.39
CA MET A 1 -33.06 -38.54 -2.40
C MET A 1 -31.75 -37.99 -2.94
N ALA A 2 -31.73 -37.54 -4.20
CA ALA A 2 -30.53 -36.98 -4.83
C ALA A 2 -30.28 -35.57 -4.29
N LYS A 3 -29.10 -35.34 -3.69
CA LYS A 3 -28.66 -34.01 -3.26
C LYS A 3 -28.38 -33.18 -4.52
N GLN A 4 -29.23 -32.19 -4.79
CA GLN A 4 -28.97 -31.21 -5.84
C GLN A 4 -27.69 -30.46 -5.47
N ASN A 5 -26.61 -30.72 -6.21
CA ASN A 5 -25.39 -29.95 -6.12
C ASN A 5 -25.70 -28.55 -6.67
N VAL A 6 -25.99 -27.60 -5.78
CA VAL A 6 -26.15 -26.20 -6.13
C VAL A 6 -24.77 -25.66 -6.47
N THR A 7 -24.36 -25.79 -7.73
CA THR A 7 -23.20 -25.09 -8.28
C THR A 7 -23.48 -23.60 -8.21
N ARG A 8 -22.88 -22.90 -7.25
CA ARG A 8 -22.89 -21.43 -7.19
C ARG A 8 -22.26 -20.89 -8.47
N GLN A 9 -23.06 -20.22 -9.29
CA GLN A 9 -22.59 -19.46 -10.44
C GLN A 9 -22.15 -18.07 -9.99
N TYR A 10 -20.98 -17.63 -10.44
CA TYR A 10 -20.43 -16.31 -10.12
C TYR A 10 -20.39 -15.48 -11.40
N PHE A 11 -20.80 -14.22 -11.29
CA PHE A 11 -20.86 -13.28 -12.41
C PHE A 11 -20.08 -12.02 -12.07
N GLU A 12 -19.35 -11.49 -13.03
CA GLU A 12 -18.69 -10.19 -12.95
C GLU A 12 -19.35 -9.24 -13.95
N VAL A 13 -19.59 -7.99 -13.53
CA VAL A 13 -20.11 -6.93 -14.41
C VAL A 13 -18.91 -6.24 -15.04
N CYS A 14 -18.71 -6.42 -16.35
CA CYS A 14 -17.52 -5.95 -17.05
C CYS A 14 -17.72 -4.61 -17.77
N GLY A 15 -18.76 -3.87 -17.41
CA GLY A 15 -19.19 -2.63 -18.07
C GLY A 15 -20.56 -2.77 -18.76
N GLY A 16 -21.06 -1.66 -19.31
CA GLY A 16 -22.35 -1.61 -19.99
C GLY A 16 -22.29 -0.80 -21.28
N PHE A 17 -23.27 -1.02 -22.14
CA PHE A 17 -23.49 -0.23 -23.35
C PHE A 17 -24.95 0.21 -23.38
N VAL A 18 -25.23 1.34 -24.04
CA VAL A 18 -26.60 1.80 -24.27
C VAL A 18 -27.10 1.11 -25.54
N ASP A 19 -28.23 0.43 -25.45
CA ASP A 19 -28.86 -0.20 -26.61
C ASP A 19 -29.60 0.82 -27.50
N GLU A 20 -30.16 0.36 -28.62
CA GLU A 20 -30.88 1.21 -29.57
C GLU A 20 -32.17 1.81 -28.98
N SER A 21 -32.71 1.23 -27.90
CA SER A 21 -33.83 1.76 -27.11
C SER A 21 -33.41 2.82 -26.09
N GLY A 22 -32.11 3.10 -25.95
CA GLY A 22 -31.59 4.04 -24.96
C GLY A 22 -31.46 3.46 -23.55
N GLU A 23 -31.60 2.14 -23.39
CA GLU A 23 -31.49 1.45 -22.09
C GLU A 23 -30.04 1.05 -21.81
N TRP A 24 -29.60 1.25 -20.57
CA TRP A 24 -28.26 0.86 -20.13
C TRP A 24 -28.21 -0.66 -19.89
N VAL A 25 -27.60 -1.39 -20.82
CA VAL A 25 -27.43 -2.84 -20.73
C VAL A 25 -26.08 -3.19 -20.12
N THR A 26 -26.09 -3.95 -19.02
CA THR A 26 -24.86 -4.43 -18.37
C THR A 26 -24.40 -5.76 -18.96
N ARG A 27 -23.14 -5.84 -19.39
CA ARG A 27 -22.54 -7.14 -19.77
C ARG A 27 -22.14 -7.89 -18.52
N ARG A 28 -22.76 -9.05 -18.33
CA ARG A 28 -22.35 -10.03 -17.32
C ARG A 28 -21.49 -11.09 -17.96
N ARG A 29 -20.33 -11.33 -17.38
CA ARG A 29 -19.47 -12.45 -17.73
C ARG A 29 -19.56 -13.50 -16.65
N GLU A 30 -19.76 -14.75 -17.03
CA GLU A 30 -19.59 -15.88 -16.12
C GLU A 30 -18.12 -15.99 -15.73
N ILE A 31 -17.88 -16.01 -14.43
CA ILE A 31 -16.56 -16.22 -13.85
C ILE A 31 -16.57 -17.52 -13.06
N THR A 32 -15.44 -18.22 -13.11
CA THR A 32 -15.25 -19.43 -12.31
C THR A 32 -15.11 -19.08 -10.83
N HIS A 33 -15.42 -20.04 -9.96
CA HIS A 33 -15.23 -19.90 -8.51
C HIS A 33 -13.79 -19.46 -8.16
N LEU A 34 -12.78 -20.02 -8.82
CA LEU A 34 -11.37 -19.66 -8.61
C LEU A 34 -11.06 -18.20 -9.01
N GLN A 35 -11.68 -17.70 -10.09
CA GLN A 35 -11.53 -16.30 -10.49
C GLN A 35 -12.18 -15.35 -9.48
N HIS A 36 -13.37 -15.70 -8.96
CA HIS A 36 -14.03 -14.93 -7.92
C HIS A 36 -13.19 -14.83 -6.64
N LEU A 37 -12.60 -15.95 -6.20
CA LEU A 37 -11.70 -15.96 -5.04
C LEU A 37 -10.47 -15.08 -5.26
N ARG A 38 -9.81 -15.19 -6.43
CA ARG A 38 -8.65 -14.35 -6.76
C ARG A 38 -8.98 -12.87 -6.79
N ALA A 39 -10.15 -12.49 -7.31
CA ALA A 39 -10.60 -11.10 -7.31
C ALA A 39 -10.79 -10.57 -5.88
N ARG A 40 -11.39 -11.38 -5.01
CA ARG A 40 -11.54 -11.06 -3.59
C ARG A 40 -10.20 -10.90 -2.89
N ASP A 41 -9.24 -11.79 -3.15
CA ASP A 41 -7.90 -11.70 -2.56
C ASP A 41 -7.14 -10.46 -3.04
N ARG A 42 -7.25 -10.11 -4.33
CA ARG A 42 -6.67 -8.85 -4.86
C ARG A 42 -7.24 -7.62 -4.16
N MET A 43 -8.55 -7.56 -3.97
CA MET A 43 -9.19 -6.46 -3.23
C MET A 43 -8.70 -6.42 -1.78
N ARG A 44 -8.57 -7.58 -1.13
CA ARG A 44 -8.04 -7.66 0.24
C ARG A 44 -6.61 -7.13 0.33
N THR A 45 -5.74 -7.46 -0.62
CA THR A 45 -4.36 -6.96 -0.66
C THR A 45 -4.32 -5.47 -1.00
N ALA A 46 -5.15 -4.98 -1.92
CA ALA A 46 -5.19 -3.56 -2.27
C ALA A 46 -5.69 -2.66 -1.12
N CYS A 47 -6.59 -3.19 -0.28
CA CYS A 47 -7.07 -2.50 0.93
C CYS A 47 -6.12 -2.61 2.13
N GLN A 48 -5.06 -3.41 2.04
CA GLN A 48 -4.02 -3.42 3.08
C GLN A 48 -3.13 -2.20 2.89
N ALA A 49 -2.91 -1.44 3.96
CA ALA A 49 -1.92 -0.38 3.96
C ALA A 49 -0.56 -0.95 3.51
N PRO A 50 0.21 -0.22 2.67
CA PRO A 50 1.50 -0.71 2.22
C PRO A 50 2.38 -1.04 3.43
N LEU A 51 2.92 -2.27 3.45
CA LEU A 51 3.81 -2.76 4.51
C LEU A 51 5.14 -1.98 4.59
N SER A 52 5.46 -1.18 3.58
CA SER A 52 6.63 -0.31 3.56
C SER A 52 6.36 0.96 4.39
N SER A 53 6.45 0.83 5.71
CA SER A 53 6.59 2.00 6.57
C SER A 53 7.84 2.78 6.13
N ASN A 54 7.72 4.07 5.82
CA ASN A 54 8.87 4.92 5.53
C ASN A 54 9.84 4.87 6.72
N LYS A 55 11.04 4.33 6.52
CA LYS A 55 12.08 4.31 7.54
C LYS A 55 12.96 5.52 7.36
N LEU A 56 13.04 6.34 8.40
CA LEU A 56 13.82 7.56 8.41
C LEU A 56 14.95 7.43 9.44
N CYS A 57 16.13 7.96 9.15
CA CYS A 57 17.19 8.09 10.14
C CYS A 57 17.95 9.40 9.93
N VAL A 58 18.77 9.79 10.90
CA VAL A 58 19.67 10.93 10.80
C VAL A 58 21.08 10.41 10.61
N LEU A 59 21.70 10.77 9.49
CA LEU A 59 23.12 10.55 9.24
C LEU A 59 23.87 11.81 9.69
N TYR A 60 24.95 11.64 10.44
CA TYR A 60 25.72 12.75 10.96
C TYR A 60 27.21 12.45 11.07
N VAL A 61 28.05 13.48 10.96
CA VAL A 61 29.51 13.34 11.02
C VAL A 61 30.06 13.81 12.36
N VAL A 62 30.84 12.95 13.03
CA VAL A 62 31.57 13.27 14.26
C VAL A 62 33.02 12.83 14.11
N ASN A 63 33.97 13.74 14.37
CA ASN A 63 35.41 13.46 14.27
C ASN A 63 35.81 12.83 12.91
N ARG A 64 35.25 13.36 11.81
CA ARG A 64 35.45 12.86 10.44
C ARG A 64 34.99 11.40 10.21
N ARG A 65 34.11 10.88 11.08
CA ARG A 65 33.48 9.58 10.91
C ARG A 65 31.97 9.76 10.80
N GLU A 66 31.37 9.07 9.84
CA GLU A 66 29.93 9.00 9.71
C GLU A 66 29.34 8.15 10.83
N LYS A 67 28.20 8.58 11.35
CA LYS A 67 27.38 7.89 12.32
C LYS A 67 25.92 8.02 11.93
N GLN A 68 25.12 7.10 12.45
CA GLN A 68 23.70 6.99 12.15
C GLN A 68 22.89 6.91 13.45
N SER A 69 21.71 7.54 13.45
CA SER A 69 20.71 7.37 14.51
C SER A 69 19.90 6.08 14.32
N PRO A 70 19.16 5.64 15.34
CA PRO A 70 18.13 4.62 15.15
C PRO A 70 17.13 5.00 14.05
N TRP A 71 16.47 4.00 13.49
CA TRP A 71 15.37 4.19 12.54
C TRP A 71 14.12 4.73 13.23
N PHE A 72 13.45 5.66 12.56
CA PHE A 72 12.18 6.24 12.94
C PHE A 72 11.14 5.87 11.88
N TYR A 73 9.96 5.48 12.35
CA TYR A 73 8.82 5.14 11.49
C TYR A 73 7.84 6.31 11.31
N THR A 74 8.07 7.40 12.04
CA THR A 74 7.27 8.62 11.97
C THR A 74 8.15 9.82 11.63
N PRO A 75 7.71 10.68 10.69
CA PRO A 75 8.50 11.83 10.25
C PRO A 75 8.73 12.85 11.37
N GLU A 76 7.79 13.00 12.31
CA GLU A 76 7.89 13.95 13.41
C GLU A 76 9.05 13.62 14.34
N ARG A 77 9.23 12.33 14.66
CA ARG A 77 10.35 11.88 15.51
C ARG A 77 11.68 12.03 14.79
N ALA A 78 11.71 11.77 13.49
CA ALA A 78 12.91 11.94 12.69
C ALA A 78 13.34 13.41 12.60
N GLN A 79 12.38 14.33 12.46
CA GLN A 79 12.64 15.78 12.47
C GLN A 79 13.12 16.28 13.84
N GLN A 80 12.51 15.81 14.93
CA GLN A 80 12.98 16.14 16.29
C GLN A 80 14.42 15.65 16.52
N ALA A 81 14.72 14.42 16.10
CA ALA A 81 16.07 13.88 16.16
C ALA A 81 17.05 14.70 15.32
N LEU A 82 16.65 15.13 14.13
CA LEU A 82 17.47 16.00 13.27
C LEU A 82 17.79 17.32 13.97
N ALA A 83 16.79 18.00 14.54
CA ALA A 83 16.99 19.26 15.25
C ALA A 83 17.97 19.11 16.42
N LEU A 84 17.86 18.02 17.19
CA LEU A 84 18.79 17.72 18.29
C LEU A 84 20.21 17.46 17.79
N MET A 85 20.36 16.70 16.70
CA MET A 85 21.68 16.41 16.13
C MET A 85 22.32 17.65 15.51
N GLN A 86 21.54 18.48 14.83
CA GLN A 86 22.01 19.76 14.28
C GLN A 86 22.45 20.72 15.38
N ALA A 87 21.72 20.78 16.49
CA ALA A 87 22.11 21.58 17.65
C ALA A 87 23.43 21.08 18.29
N LYS A 88 23.68 19.76 18.27
CA LYS A 88 24.86 19.15 18.90
C LYS A 88 26.11 19.12 18.01
N TYR A 89 25.95 18.83 16.72
CA TYR A 89 27.03 18.56 15.79
C TYR A 89 27.12 19.59 14.65
N GLY A 90 26.18 20.53 14.57
CA GLY A 90 26.08 21.55 13.54
C GLY A 90 25.13 21.17 12.40
N GLU A 91 24.42 22.17 11.86
CA GLU A 91 23.41 21.99 10.82
C GLU A 91 23.94 21.30 9.56
N ARG A 92 25.14 21.70 9.11
CA ARG A 92 25.76 21.16 7.88
C ARG A 92 26.26 19.73 8.02
N ASN A 93 26.36 19.22 9.24
CA ASN A 93 26.94 17.91 9.54
C ASN A 93 25.87 16.83 9.72
N CYS A 94 24.58 17.17 9.62
CA CYS A 94 23.47 16.24 9.87
C CYS A 94 22.45 16.30 8.73
N ILE A 95 22.04 15.14 8.21
CA ILE A 95 21.03 15.02 7.16
C ILE A 95 19.99 13.95 7.52
N LEU A 96 18.77 14.14 7.00
CA LEU A 96 17.73 13.13 7.08
C LEU A 96 17.91 12.14 5.92
N PHE A 97 17.96 10.85 6.22
CA PHE A 97 18.00 9.77 5.24
C PHE A 97 16.69 8.98 5.27
N ARG A 98 16.25 8.54 4.10
CA ARG A 98 15.04 7.73 3.89
C ARG A 98 15.40 6.49 3.08
N ASP A 99 14.99 5.33 3.59
CA ASP A 99 15.03 4.04 2.89
C ASP A 99 13.78 3.87 2.00
#